data_AF-A0A3D4EP01-F1
#
_entry.id   AF-A0A3D4EP01-F1
#
_cell.length_a   1.000
_cell.length_b   1.000
_cell.length_c   1.000
_cell.angle_alpha   90.00
_cell.angle_beta   90.00
_cell.angle_gamma   90.00
#
_symmetry.space_group_name_H-M   'P 1'
#
loop_
_entity.id
_entity.type
_entity.pdbx_description
1 polymer ?
#
loop_
_entity_poly.entity_id
_entity_poly.type
_entity_poly.pdbx_seq_one_letter_code
_entity_poly.pdbx_strand_id
1 'polypeptide(L)'
;FLGETYHELGWVQQFHLGALRNNNKRMLAQLGPDTGWDSIGDYSQAEALSGFLNALDSNDKLTKTIIYNLNPSDNEVMATMIGNFNDGSVKGKVQLGSGWWFLDQKDGMEKQMNALSNMGLISCFVGMLTDSRSFLSFPRHEYFRRVLCNLFGKEIASGEIPNDMDLVGQTIANISYHNAKEYFNF
;
A
#
# COMPACT_ATOMS: atom_id res chain seq x y z
N PHE A 1 13.91 3.85 17.87
CA PHE A 1 13.18 3.12 18.95
C PHE A 1 12.07 2.21 18.42
N LEU A 2 10.81 2.65 18.22
CA LEU A 2 9.72 1.71 17.87
C LEU A 2 10.01 0.85 16.62
N GLY A 3 10.49 1.47 15.54
CA GLY A 3 10.87 0.75 14.32
C GLY A 3 11.96 -0.32 14.55
N GLU A 4 12.93 -0.03 15.43
CA GLU A 4 13.97 -0.98 15.83
C GLU A 4 13.39 -2.12 16.67
N THR A 5 12.46 -1.82 17.58
CA THR A 5 11.75 -2.85 18.36
C THR A 5 10.90 -3.75 17.44
N TYR A 6 10.25 -3.18 16.42
CA TYR A 6 9.52 -3.99 15.43
C TYR A 6 10.47 -4.89 14.65
N HIS A 7 11.67 -4.42 14.32
CA HIS A 7 12.72 -5.24 13.71
C HIS A 7 13.16 -6.38 14.63
N GLU A 8 13.45 -6.10 15.91
CA GLU A 8 13.81 -7.11 16.91
C GLU A 8 12.74 -8.21 17.06
N LEU A 9 11.46 -7.83 16.94
CA LEU A 9 10.32 -8.75 17.01
C LEU A 9 9.96 -9.41 15.66
N GLY A 10 10.63 -9.04 14.57
CA GLY A 10 10.31 -9.51 13.21
C GLY A 10 8.93 -9.05 12.69
N TRP A 11 8.39 -7.97 13.25
CA TRP A 11 7.08 -7.43 12.90
C TRP A 11 7.14 -6.58 11.64
N VAL A 12 6.01 -6.55 10.93
CA VAL A 12 5.77 -5.60 9.85
C VAL A 12 5.33 -4.28 10.47
N GLN A 13 5.91 -3.16 10.01
CA GLN A 13 5.45 -1.82 10.36
C GLN A 13 4.69 -1.19 9.20
N GLN A 14 3.68 -0.36 9.51
CA GLN A 14 2.82 0.26 8.50
C GLN A 14 2.70 1.75 8.77
N PHE A 15 2.87 2.59 7.74
CA PHE A 15 2.76 4.05 7.83
C PHE A 15 1.63 4.54 6.93
N HIS A 16 0.61 5.14 7.55
CA HIS A 16 -0.54 5.74 6.86
C HIS A 16 -0.42 7.27 6.92
N LEU A 17 -0.06 7.89 5.79
CA LEU A 17 0.39 9.28 5.72
C LEU A 17 -0.59 10.17 4.94
N GLY A 18 -0.75 11.41 5.40
CA GLY A 18 -1.45 12.46 4.63
C GLY A 18 -2.90 12.76 5.01
N ALA A 19 -3.41 12.26 6.14
CA ALA A 19 -4.75 12.63 6.60
C ALA A 19 -4.80 14.03 7.23
N LEU A 20 -5.68 14.90 6.73
CA LEU A 20 -6.05 16.16 7.38
C LEU A 20 -7.33 15.93 8.18
N ARG A 21 -7.21 15.88 9.51
CA ARG A 21 -8.28 15.42 10.41
C ARG A 21 -9.00 16.55 11.13
N ASN A 22 -10.25 16.28 11.52
CA ASN A 22 -11.06 17.13 12.37
C ASN A 22 -11.31 18.56 11.82
N ASN A 23 -11.50 18.65 10.51
CA ASN A 23 -11.64 19.95 9.81
C ASN A 23 -12.84 20.76 10.31
N ASN A 24 -13.94 20.06 10.64
CA ASN A 24 -15.16 20.69 11.12
C ASN A 24 -15.16 20.80 12.66
N LYS A 25 -14.59 21.89 13.18
CA LYS A 25 -14.49 22.15 14.64
C LYS A 25 -15.84 22.11 15.37
N ARG A 26 -16.91 22.58 14.71
CA ARG A 26 -18.26 22.56 15.29
C ARG A 26 -18.73 21.12 15.51
N MET A 27 -18.52 20.24 14.53
CA MET A 27 -18.94 18.84 14.63
C MET A 27 -18.00 18.02 15.50
N LEU A 28 -16.70 18.33 15.52
CA LEU A 28 -15.74 17.73 16.45
C LEU A 28 -16.19 17.90 17.91
N ALA A 29 -16.63 19.11 18.28
CA ALA A 29 -17.10 19.38 19.64
C ALA A 29 -18.38 18.61 20.01
N GLN A 30 -19.20 18.23 19.03
CA GLN A 30 -20.47 17.54 19.25
C GLN A 30 -20.36 16.01 19.18
N LEU A 31 -19.56 15.49 18.24
CA LEU A 31 -19.51 14.08 17.89
C LEU A 31 -18.15 13.42 18.15
N GLY A 32 -17.10 14.20 18.37
CA GLY A 32 -15.74 13.69 18.49
C GLY A 32 -15.10 13.29 17.14
N PRO A 33 -13.90 12.69 17.18
CA PRO A 33 -13.13 12.30 15.98
C PRO A 33 -13.76 11.12 15.23
N ASP A 34 -13.27 10.86 14.02
CA ASP A 34 -13.66 9.71 13.17
C ASP A 34 -15.17 9.66 12.82
N THR A 35 -15.78 10.84 12.67
CA THR A 35 -17.22 11.01 12.36
C THR A 35 -17.47 11.64 10.98
N GLY A 36 -16.52 11.50 10.04
CA GLY A 36 -16.68 11.89 8.63
C GLY A 36 -16.23 13.31 8.28
N TRP A 37 -15.43 13.96 9.13
CA TRP A 37 -14.95 15.34 8.94
C TRP A 37 -13.45 15.42 8.64
N ASP A 38 -12.88 14.33 8.13
CA ASP A 38 -11.49 14.17 7.75
C ASP A 38 -11.37 14.18 6.21
N SER A 39 -10.23 14.61 5.70
CA SER A 39 -9.99 14.72 4.25
C SER A 39 -8.53 14.38 3.89
N ILE A 40 -8.26 14.40 2.59
CA ILE A 40 -6.91 14.36 2.04
C ILE A 40 -6.18 15.66 2.42
N GLY A 41 -4.97 15.54 2.96
CA GLY A 41 -4.01 16.63 3.14
C GLY A 41 -2.90 16.60 2.08
N ASP A 42 -2.10 17.66 2.00
CA ASP A 42 -1.13 17.94 0.94
C ASP A 42 0.29 18.20 1.48
N TYR A 43 0.66 17.52 2.57
CA TYR A 43 1.97 17.67 3.19
C TYR A 43 3.07 17.03 2.34
N SER A 44 4.21 17.71 2.18
CA SER A 44 5.40 17.11 1.57
C SER A 44 5.91 15.93 2.39
N GLN A 45 5.93 14.72 1.81
CA GLN A 45 6.31 13.48 2.51
C GLN A 45 7.76 13.06 2.28
N ALA A 46 8.32 13.38 1.10
CA ALA A 46 9.50 12.69 0.57
C ALA A 46 10.74 12.76 1.48
N GLU A 47 11.18 13.96 1.85
CA GLU A 47 12.41 14.15 2.63
C GLU A 47 12.28 13.56 4.04
N ALA A 48 11.15 13.80 4.72
CA ALA A 48 10.91 13.30 6.06
C ALA A 48 10.85 11.78 6.10
N LEU A 49 10.15 11.16 5.14
CA LEU A 49 10.06 9.72 5.03
C LEU A 49 11.42 9.08 4.69
N SER A 50 12.16 9.66 3.75
CA SER A 50 13.52 9.20 3.40
C SER A 50 14.45 9.23 4.62
N GLY A 51 14.48 10.35 5.34
CA GLY A 51 15.31 10.50 6.55
C GLY A 51 14.92 9.51 7.65
N PHE A 52 13.61 9.28 7.85
CA PHE A 52 13.12 8.32 8.83
C PHE A 52 13.53 6.88 8.50
N LEU A 53 13.30 6.44 7.25
CA LEU A 53 13.66 5.10 6.81
C LEU A 53 15.18 4.89 6.85
N ASN A 54 15.94 5.89 6.39
CA ASN A 54 17.40 5.84 6.44
C ASN A 54 17.96 5.76 7.86
N ALA A 55 17.33 6.40 8.85
CA ALA A 55 17.78 6.29 10.24
C ALA A 55 17.68 4.85 10.79
N LEU A 56 16.66 4.09 10.37
CA LEU A 56 16.53 2.68 10.72
C LEU A 56 17.51 1.81 9.90
N ASP A 57 17.58 2.05 8.60
CA ASP A 57 18.39 1.26 7.67
C ASP A 57 19.90 1.45 7.86
N SER A 58 20.34 2.65 8.26
CA SER A 58 21.75 2.94 8.59
C SER A 58 22.30 2.09 9.75
N ASN A 59 21.41 1.47 10.54
CA ASN A 59 21.77 0.57 11.63
C ASN A 59 21.40 -0.89 11.31
N ASP A 60 20.98 -1.20 10.07
CA ASP A 60 20.42 -2.49 9.64
C ASP A 60 19.19 -2.92 10.47
N LYS A 61 18.39 -1.93 10.88
CA LYS A 61 17.20 -2.13 11.73
C LYS A 61 15.90 -1.75 11.05
N LEU A 62 15.91 -1.51 9.74
CA LEU A 62 14.69 -1.34 8.98
C LEU A 62 14.02 -2.70 8.81
N THR A 63 12.82 -2.87 9.36
CA THR A 63 12.01 -4.09 9.19
C THR A 63 11.13 -4.01 7.93
N LYS A 64 10.43 -5.11 7.63
CA LYS A 64 9.34 -5.16 6.65
C LYS A 64 8.39 -3.97 6.85
N THR A 65 8.24 -3.13 5.84
CA THR A 65 7.53 -1.86 5.94
C THR A 65 6.50 -1.72 4.83
N ILE A 66 5.28 -1.28 5.14
CA ILE A 66 4.27 -0.89 4.15
C ILE A 66 3.94 0.59 4.32
N ILE A 67 3.97 1.33 3.22
CA ILE A 67 3.72 2.78 3.20
C ILE A 67 2.46 3.05 2.39
N TYR A 68 1.58 3.87 2.95
CA TYR A 68 0.32 4.30 2.35
C TYR A 68 0.27 5.82 2.31
N ASN A 69 -0.04 6.40 1.15
CA ASN A 69 -0.37 7.80 0.98
C ASN A 69 -1.89 7.98 0.85
N LEU A 70 -2.43 9.04 1.47
CA LEU A 70 -3.83 9.43 1.28
C LEU A 70 -4.02 10.36 0.08
N ASN A 71 -2.98 11.12 -0.28
CA ASN A 71 -3.00 12.01 -1.44
C ASN A 71 -2.46 11.28 -2.67
N PRO A 72 -3.25 11.11 -3.75
CA PRO A 72 -2.81 10.35 -4.90
C PRO A 72 -1.67 11.01 -5.68
N SER A 73 -1.36 12.30 -5.45
CA SER A 73 -0.16 12.94 -6.02
C SER A 73 1.15 12.33 -5.53
N ASP A 74 1.11 11.62 -4.41
CA ASP A 74 2.28 11.00 -3.80
C ASP A 74 2.50 9.55 -4.28
N ASN A 75 1.65 9.01 -5.17
CA ASN A 75 1.77 7.61 -5.61
C ASN A 75 3.17 7.29 -6.15
N GLU A 76 3.67 8.09 -7.08
CA GLU A 76 4.99 7.90 -7.68
C GLU A 76 6.13 8.22 -6.69
N VAL A 77 5.90 9.18 -5.80
CA VAL A 77 6.85 9.50 -4.71
C VAL A 77 7.03 8.28 -3.81
N MET A 78 5.93 7.65 -3.38
CA MET A 78 6.00 6.48 -2.52
C MET A 78 6.49 5.24 -3.29
N ALA A 79 6.04 5.03 -4.53
CA ALA A 79 6.47 3.91 -5.37
C ALA A 79 7.98 3.92 -5.64
N THR A 80 8.58 5.10 -5.79
CA THR A 80 10.04 5.23 -5.94
C THR A 80 10.77 5.19 -4.59
N MET A 81 10.16 5.71 -3.50
CA MET A 81 10.73 5.67 -2.15
C MET A 81 11.02 4.25 -1.68
N ILE A 82 10.10 3.31 -1.90
CA ILE A 82 10.29 1.91 -1.46
C ILE A 82 11.49 1.25 -2.13
N GLY A 83 11.85 1.68 -3.34
CA GLY A 83 12.99 1.13 -4.09
C GLY A 83 14.34 1.39 -3.42
N ASN A 84 14.46 2.50 -2.68
CA ASN A 84 15.69 2.87 -1.98
C ASN A 84 16.06 1.90 -0.84
N PHE A 85 15.09 1.15 -0.32
CA PHE A 85 15.22 0.38 0.92
C PHE A 85 14.86 -1.11 0.75
N ASN A 86 14.78 -1.60 -0.49
CA ASN A 86 14.72 -3.03 -0.78
C ASN A 86 16.15 -3.58 -0.93
N ASP A 87 16.54 -4.50 -0.05
CA ASP A 87 17.91 -5.03 0.09
C ASP A 87 18.09 -6.48 -0.39
N GLY A 88 17.01 -7.12 -0.86
CA GLY A 88 17.01 -8.52 -1.32
C GLY A 88 16.92 -9.57 -0.21
N SER A 89 16.91 -9.19 1.06
CA SER A 89 16.74 -10.12 2.20
C SER A 89 15.35 -10.75 2.25
N VAL A 90 14.33 -10.00 1.82
CA VAL A 90 12.93 -10.40 1.75
C VAL A 90 12.35 -9.90 0.43
N LYS A 91 11.51 -10.73 -0.21
CA LYS A 91 10.75 -10.35 -1.41
C LYS A 91 9.90 -9.11 -1.12
N GLY A 92 10.31 -7.96 -1.67
CA GLY A 92 9.65 -6.68 -1.47
C GLY A 92 9.61 -6.26 0.01
N LYS A 93 10.77 -6.21 0.68
CA LYS A 93 10.92 -5.78 2.09
C LYS A 93 10.14 -4.50 2.39
N VAL A 94 10.19 -3.50 1.51
CA VAL A 94 9.38 -2.28 1.60
C VAL A 94 8.32 -2.25 0.50
N GLN A 95 7.07 -2.09 0.88
CA GLN A 95 5.88 -2.17 0.03
C GLN A 95 5.18 -0.82 -0.10
N LEU A 96 4.68 -0.52 -1.30
CA LEU A 96 3.64 0.49 -1.49
C LEU A 96 2.29 -0.21 -1.25
N GLY A 97 1.56 0.23 -0.24
CA GLY A 97 0.26 -0.31 0.11
C GLY A 97 -0.82 -0.04 -0.95
N SER A 98 -1.92 -0.80 -0.88
CA SER A 98 -3.11 -0.57 -1.72
C SER A 98 -3.67 0.84 -1.55
N GLY A 99 -4.47 1.30 -2.51
CA GLY A 99 -5.19 2.58 -2.42
C GLY A 99 -5.93 2.71 -1.09
N TRP A 100 -5.53 3.69 -0.28
CA TRP A 100 -6.00 3.83 1.09
C TRP A 100 -7.20 4.77 1.22
N TRP A 101 -8.21 4.36 1.99
CA TRP A 101 -9.36 5.16 2.42
C TRP A 101 -10.11 5.82 1.25
N PHE A 102 -9.90 7.11 0.96
CA PHE A 102 -10.56 7.79 -0.17
C PHE A 102 -10.11 7.22 -1.53
N LEU A 103 -8.95 6.56 -1.57
CA LEU A 103 -8.39 5.93 -2.76
C LEU A 103 -8.77 4.44 -2.88
N ASP A 104 -9.49 3.88 -1.90
CA ASP A 104 -10.04 2.52 -1.94
C ASP A 104 -11.32 2.45 -2.81
N GLN A 105 -11.13 2.78 -4.08
CA GLN A 105 -12.10 2.76 -5.16
C GLN A 105 -11.37 2.58 -6.51
N LYS A 106 -12.08 2.24 -7.59
CA LYS A 106 -11.45 1.79 -8.85
C LYS A 106 -10.36 2.72 -9.40
N ASP A 107 -10.60 4.02 -9.51
CA ASP A 107 -9.61 4.96 -10.06
C ASP A 107 -8.37 5.07 -9.16
N GLY A 108 -8.56 5.09 -7.84
CA GLY A 108 -7.46 5.12 -6.87
C GLY A 108 -6.63 3.84 -6.89
N MET A 109 -7.29 2.68 -6.93
CA MET A 109 -6.62 1.38 -7.07
C MET A 109 -5.87 1.25 -8.39
N GLU A 110 -6.48 1.62 -9.52
CA GLU A 110 -5.82 1.57 -10.83
C GLU A 110 -4.58 2.48 -10.84
N LYS A 111 -4.68 3.71 -10.32
CA LYS A 111 -3.52 4.64 -10.22
C LYS A 111 -2.41 4.11 -9.31
N GLN A 112 -2.75 3.58 -8.14
CA GLN A 112 -1.77 3.01 -7.22
C GLN A 112 -1.07 1.78 -7.83
N MET A 113 -1.83 0.86 -8.42
CA MET A 113 -1.25 -0.34 -9.06
C MET A 113 -0.39 0.02 -10.28
N ASN A 114 -0.79 1.02 -11.08
CA ASN A 114 0.02 1.49 -12.19
C ASN A 114 1.34 2.14 -11.71
N ALA A 115 1.32 2.94 -10.65
CA ALA A 115 2.55 3.49 -10.08
C ALA A 115 3.47 2.36 -9.57
N LEU A 116 2.92 1.39 -8.83
CA LEU A 116 3.68 0.23 -8.35
C LEU A 116 4.22 -0.64 -9.50
N SER A 117 3.45 -0.84 -10.56
CA SER A 117 3.86 -1.64 -11.73
C SER A 117 4.99 -0.95 -12.51
N ASN A 118 4.93 0.37 -12.68
CA ASN A 118 5.94 1.13 -13.42
C ASN A 118 7.26 1.32 -12.65
N MET A 119 7.20 1.52 -11.33
CA MET A 119 8.37 1.89 -10.52
C MET A 119 8.86 0.79 -9.57
N GLY A 120 8.13 -0.32 -9.47
CA GLY A 120 8.44 -1.43 -8.58
C GLY A 120 8.13 -2.79 -9.21
N LEU A 121 7.76 -3.76 -8.37
CA LEU A 121 7.44 -5.13 -8.80
C LEU A 121 6.02 -5.49 -8.36
N ILE A 122 5.03 -5.28 -9.24
CA ILE A 122 3.63 -5.60 -8.94
C ILE A 122 3.41 -7.08 -8.56
N SER A 123 4.24 -7.99 -9.07
CA SER A 123 4.20 -9.42 -8.72
C SER A 123 4.55 -9.72 -7.25
N CYS A 124 5.21 -8.77 -6.57
CA CYS A 124 5.56 -8.85 -5.15
C CYS A 124 4.57 -8.12 -4.24
N PHE A 125 3.52 -7.51 -4.81
CA PHE A 125 2.57 -6.72 -4.05
C PHE A 125 1.80 -7.57 -3.03
N VAL A 126 1.79 -7.14 -1.77
CA VAL A 126 1.06 -7.81 -0.68
C VAL A 126 -0.47 -7.72 -0.82
N GLY A 127 -0.98 -6.83 -1.66
CA GLY A 127 -2.38 -6.80 -2.04
C GLY A 127 -3.29 -6.03 -1.09
N MET A 128 -4.53 -6.52 -0.96
CA MET A 128 -5.65 -5.76 -0.41
C MET A 128 -5.86 -6.00 1.09
N LEU A 129 -6.32 -4.95 1.79
CA LEU A 129 -6.92 -4.99 3.12
C LEU A 129 -8.19 -4.15 3.14
N THR A 130 -9.11 -4.39 4.08
CA THR A 130 -10.40 -3.67 4.09
C THR A 130 -10.35 -2.30 4.76
N ASP A 131 -9.41 -2.08 5.68
CA ASP A 131 -9.33 -0.91 6.57
C ASP A 131 -10.70 -0.48 7.12
N SER A 132 -11.50 -1.45 7.54
CA SER A 132 -12.90 -1.23 7.89
C SER A 132 -13.26 -1.79 9.25
N ARG A 133 -14.17 -1.08 9.92
CA ARG A 133 -14.86 -1.53 11.13
C ARG A 133 -16.15 -2.31 10.86
N SER A 134 -16.52 -2.51 9.59
CA SER A 134 -17.75 -3.22 9.20
C SER A 134 -17.46 -4.66 8.82
N PHE A 135 -18.19 -5.62 9.39
CA PHE A 135 -18.13 -7.02 8.94
C PHE A 135 -18.56 -7.21 7.49
N LEU A 136 -19.29 -6.25 6.92
CA LEU A 136 -19.72 -6.27 5.53
C LEU A 136 -18.69 -5.66 4.57
N SER A 137 -17.44 -5.46 4.99
CA SER A 137 -16.40 -4.86 4.15
C SER A 137 -15.66 -5.85 3.26
N PHE A 138 -15.80 -7.17 3.48
CA PHE A 138 -15.11 -8.18 2.67
C PHE A 138 -15.37 -8.12 1.15
N PRO A 139 -16.55 -7.64 0.65
CA PRO A 139 -16.73 -7.34 -0.76
C PRO A 139 -15.72 -6.34 -1.34
N ARG A 140 -15.01 -5.55 -0.53
CA ARG A 140 -13.87 -4.73 -1.00
C ARG A 140 -12.75 -5.57 -1.58
N HIS A 141 -12.51 -6.78 -1.05
CA HIS A 141 -11.56 -7.73 -1.67
C HIS A 141 -12.06 -8.23 -3.02
N GLU A 142 -13.35 -8.50 -3.17
CA GLU A 142 -13.91 -8.87 -4.48
C GLU A 142 -13.73 -7.71 -5.48
N TYR A 143 -14.05 -6.49 -5.06
CA TYR A 143 -13.90 -5.30 -5.87
C TYR A 143 -12.45 -5.10 -6.33
N PHE A 144 -11.50 -5.15 -5.39
CA PHE A 144 -10.06 -5.11 -5.69
C PHE A 144 -9.64 -6.19 -6.69
N ARG A 145 -10.03 -7.46 -6.47
CA ARG A 145 -9.66 -8.58 -7.35
C ARG A 145 -10.21 -8.39 -8.77
N ARG A 146 -11.43 -7.87 -8.91
CA ARG A 146 -12.01 -7.56 -10.22
C ARG A 146 -11.25 -6.44 -10.93
N VAL A 147 -10.86 -5.40 -10.21
CA VAL A 147 -10.04 -4.30 -10.77
C VAL A 147 -8.68 -4.82 -11.20
N LEU A 148 -8.00 -5.60 -10.35
CA LEU A 148 -6.70 -6.23 -10.64
C LEU A 148 -6.77 -7.13 -11.89
N CYS A 149 -7.71 -8.09 -11.93
CA CYS A 149 -7.86 -8.98 -13.08
C CYS A 149 -8.18 -8.22 -14.36
N ASN A 150 -8.97 -7.14 -14.28
CA ASN A 150 -9.29 -6.30 -15.43
C ASN A 150 -8.10 -5.48 -15.91
N LEU A 151 -7.21 -5.03 -15.02
CA LEU A 151 -5.97 -4.34 -15.39
C LEU A 151 -5.06 -5.29 -16.19
N PHE A 152 -4.71 -6.44 -15.62
CA PHE A 152 -3.89 -7.46 -16.29
C PHE A 152 -4.55 -8.00 -17.57
N GLY A 153 -5.87 -8.20 -17.55
CA GLY A 153 -6.61 -8.66 -18.73
C GLY A 153 -6.55 -7.67 -19.90
N LYS A 154 -6.53 -6.36 -19.62
CA LYS A 154 -6.32 -5.33 -20.65
C LYS A 154 -4.90 -5.38 -21.22
N GLU A 155 -3.89 -5.50 -20.36
CA GLU A 155 -2.49 -5.59 -20.78
C GLU A 155 -2.21 -6.86 -21.61
N ILE A 156 -2.87 -7.99 -21.29
CA ILE A 156 -2.86 -9.19 -22.13
C ILE A 156 -3.50 -8.90 -23.49
N ALA A 157 -4.67 -8.27 -23.50
CA ALA A 157 -5.43 -8.01 -24.73
C ALA A 157 -4.72 -7.01 -25.67
N SER A 158 -3.96 -6.07 -25.12
CA SER A 158 -3.12 -5.13 -25.89
C SER A 158 -1.76 -5.71 -26.28
N GLY A 159 -1.38 -6.88 -25.76
CA GLY A 159 -0.09 -7.51 -26.02
C GLY A 159 1.08 -6.90 -25.24
N GLU A 160 0.80 -6.14 -24.19
CA GLU A 160 1.82 -5.55 -23.29
C GLU A 160 2.46 -6.62 -22.39
N ILE A 161 1.68 -7.62 -21.97
CA ILE A 161 2.16 -8.79 -21.22
C ILE A 161 1.75 -10.09 -21.91
N PRO A 162 2.47 -11.21 -21.71
CA PRO A 162 2.15 -12.47 -22.36
C PRO A 162 0.79 -13.01 -21.94
N ASN A 163 0.08 -13.60 -22.90
CA ASN A 163 -1.13 -14.39 -22.65
C ASN A 163 -0.77 -15.79 -22.10
N ASP A 164 -0.08 -15.82 -20.97
CA ASP A 164 0.29 -17.03 -20.23
C ASP A 164 -0.54 -17.08 -18.95
N MET A 165 -1.58 -17.91 -18.96
CA MET A 165 -2.54 -18.00 -17.86
C MET A 165 -1.94 -18.65 -16.61
N ASP A 166 -0.90 -19.47 -16.75
CA ASP A 166 -0.23 -20.06 -15.59
C ASP A 166 0.60 -18.99 -14.88
N LEU A 167 1.37 -18.21 -15.64
CA LEU A 167 2.17 -17.10 -15.10
C LEU A 167 1.30 -15.97 -14.51
N VAL A 168 0.34 -15.48 -15.29
CA VAL A 168 -0.52 -14.36 -14.88
C VAL A 168 -1.50 -14.80 -13.79
N GLY A 169 -2.08 -16.00 -13.92
CA GLY A 169 -2.96 -16.57 -12.91
C GLY A 169 -2.27 -16.75 -11.56
N GLN A 170 -1.04 -17.27 -11.56
CA GLN A 170 -0.25 -17.39 -10.33
C GLN A 170 0.10 -16.02 -9.73
N THR A 171 0.41 -15.02 -10.57
CA THR A 171 0.67 -13.65 -10.12
C THR A 171 -0.56 -13.05 -9.43
N ILE A 172 -1.74 -13.18 -10.03
CA ILE A 172 -3.01 -12.72 -9.45
C ILE A 172 -3.32 -13.45 -8.14
N ALA A 173 -3.11 -14.78 -8.08
CA ALA A 173 -3.29 -15.56 -6.86
C ALA A 173 -2.34 -15.12 -5.73
N ASN A 174 -1.09 -14.80 -6.09
CA ASN A 174 -0.09 -14.29 -5.16
C ASN A 174 -0.50 -12.95 -4.56
N ILE A 175 -0.89 -11.98 -5.40
CA ILE A 175 -1.37 -10.67 -4.95
C ILE A 175 -2.67 -10.81 -4.13
N SER A 176 -3.52 -11.78 -4.48
CA SER A 176 -4.82 -11.97 -3.81
C SER A 176 -4.73 -12.64 -2.43
N TYR A 177 -3.60 -13.29 -2.11
CA TYR A 177 -3.43 -14.04 -0.86
C TYR A 177 -1.98 -14.39 -0.52
N HIS A 178 -1.24 -15.10 -1.39
CA HIS A 178 0.01 -15.76 -0.98
C HIS A 178 1.13 -14.78 -0.59
N ASN A 179 1.25 -13.64 -1.28
CA ASN A 179 2.25 -12.63 -0.94
C ASN A 179 2.01 -12.10 0.49
N ALA A 180 0.77 -11.78 0.85
CA ALA A 180 0.46 -11.35 2.22
C ALA A 180 0.75 -12.46 3.24
N LYS A 181 0.33 -13.69 2.95
CA LYS A 181 0.58 -14.83 3.85
C LYS A 181 2.07 -14.99 4.16
N GLU A 182 2.91 -14.98 3.13
CA GLU A 182 4.37 -15.08 3.25
C GLU A 182 4.96 -13.85 3.95
N TYR A 183 4.57 -12.65 3.53
CA TYR A 183 5.11 -11.39 4.07
C TYR A 183 4.82 -11.20 5.56
N PHE A 184 3.67 -11.69 6.05
CA PHE A 184 3.29 -11.60 7.46
C PHE A 184 3.56 -12.89 8.26
N ASN A 185 4.05 -13.96 7.63
CA ASN A 185 4.27 -15.27 8.25
C ASN A 185 2.99 -15.88 8.89
N PHE A 186 1.84 -15.83 8.19
CA PHE A 186 0.59 -16.48 8.61
C PHE A 186 0.49 -17.96 8.21
#